data_AF-A0A252DLM2-F1
#
_entry.id   AF-A0A252DLM2-F1
#
_cell.length_a   1.000
_cell.length_b   1.000
_cell.length_c   1.000
_cell.angle_alpha   90.00
_cell.angle_beta   90.00
_cell.angle_gamma   90.00
#
_symmetry.space_group_name_H-M   'P 1'
#
loop_
_entity.id
_entity.type
_entity.pdbx_description
1 polymer ?
#
loop_
_entity_poly.entity_id
_entity_poly.type
_entity_poly.pdbx_seq_one_letter_code
_entity_poly.pdbx_strand_id
1 'polypeptide(L)'
;MNHQQQNNNSQVNEPVTTQEAIDLLFGEGWLDEAVRIEDEANCTIGAGLDWGNALPPLLLNLPLFGRLSTLRVSLNREIRLIIETWDLGVGTKAATETARRCIKERLLSPAPELLPYLEATLLQDDLYGEEFISNREVLKSLLAVLLTDSDRAEIAETSANSIRAQVMSQVNFSEKLSA
;
A
#
# COMPACT_ATOMS: atom_id res chain seq x y z
N MET A 1 18.10 -35.33 -37.37
CA MET A 1 16.71 -35.10 -36.94
C MET A 1 16.71 -34.93 -35.44
N ASN A 2 16.62 -33.70 -34.95
CA ASN A 2 16.37 -33.39 -33.55
C ASN A 2 15.50 -32.13 -33.53
N HIS A 3 14.22 -32.29 -33.23
CA HIS A 3 13.30 -31.20 -33.01
C HIS A 3 13.43 -30.75 -31.55
N GLN A 4 14.06 -29.61 -31.31
CA GLN A 4 13.89 -28.87 -30.07
C GLN A 4 12.86 -27.77 -30.33
N GLN A 5 11.63 -28.00 -29.88
CA GLN A 5 10.61 -26.96 -29.72
C GLN A 5 11.05 -26.04 -28.58
N GLN A 6 11.45 -24.83 -28.92
CA GLN A 6 11.53 -23.72 -27.97
C GLN A 6 10.11 -23.14 -27.83
N ASN A 7 9.44 -23.47 -26.72
CA ASN A 7 8.24 -22.77 -26.28
C ASN A 7 8.64 -21.38 -25.78
N ASN A 8 8.62 -20.40 -26.67
CA ASN A 8 8.69 -18.99 -26.32
C ASN A 8 7.32 -18.52 -25.79
N ASN A 9 7.05 -18.76 -24.51
CA ASN A 9 5.99 -18.03 -23.81
C ASN A 9 6.54 -16.66 -23.36
N SER A 10 6.81 -15.79 -24.32
CA SER A 10 6.88 -14.35 -24.09
C SER A 10 5.46 -13.83 -24.27
N GLN A 11 4.62 -14.07 -23.26
CA GLN A 11 3.32 -13.42 -23.18
C GLN A 11 3.61 -11.96 -22.83
N VAL A 12 3.78 -11.15 -23.88
CA VAL A 12 3.80 -9.70 -23.78
C VAL A 12 2.42 -9.33 -23.24
N ASN A 13 2.37 -8.89 -21.99
CA ASN A 13 1.13 -8.36 -21.41
C ASN A 13 0.71 -7.16 -22.27
N GLU A 14 -0.34 -7.35 -23.06
CA GLU A 14 -0.95 -6.25 -23.80
C GLU A 14 -1.44 -5.18 -22.79
N PRO A 15 -1.31 -3.89 -23.12
CA PRO A 15 -1.80 -2.83 -22.25
C PRO A 15 -3.31 -2.97 -22.09
N VAL A 16 -3.78 -3.09 -20.84
CA VAL A 16 -5.20 -3.10 -20.48
C VAL A 16 -5.91 -1.91 -21.13
N THR A 17 -6.98 -2.17 -21.88
CA THR A 17 -7.76 -1.13 -22.55
C THR A 17 -8.57 -0.30 -21.53
N THR A 18 -8.98 0.90 -21.92
CA THR A 18 -9.83 1.77 -21.08
C THR A 18 -11.11 1.07 -20.63
N GLN A 19 -11.74 0.28 -21.51
CA GLN A 19 -12.97 -0.44 -21.19
C GLN A 19 -12.71 -1.59 -20.22
N GLU A 20 -11.64 -2.36 -20.43
CA GLU A 20 -11.23 -3.41 -19.49
C GLU A 20 -10.84 -2.84 -18.13
N ALA A 21 -10.20 -1.67 -18.08
CA ALA A 21 -9.92 -0.97 -16.83
C ALA A 21 -11.20 -0.49 -16.13
N ILE A 22 -12.19 0.01 -16.87
CA ILE A 22 -13.51 0.39 -16.32
C ILE A 22 -14.24 -0.85 -15.78
N ASP A 23 -14.23 -1.95 -16.53
CA ASP A 23 -14.88 -3.20 -16.11
C ASP A 23 -14.13 -3.86 -14.93
N LEU A 24 -12.81 -3.72 -14.85
CA LEU A 24 -12.01 -4.16 -13.70
C LEU A 24 -12.29 -3.33 -12.43
N LEU A 25 -12.56 -2.02 -12.59
CA LEU A 25 -12.77 -1.10 -11.48
C LEU A 25 -14.23 -1.00 -11.02
N PHE A 26 -15.16 -1.23 -11.92
CA PHE A 26 -16.59 -0.97 -11.72
C PHE A 26 -17.52 -2.06 -12.31
N GLY A 27 -16.97 -3.09 -12.96
CA GLY A 27 -17.72 -4.22 -13.52
C GLY A 27 -17.92 -5.38 -12.54
N GLU A 28 -18.72 -6.37 -12.90
CA GLU A 28 -19.00 -7.51 -12.02
C GLU A 28 -17.72 -8.26 -11.61
N GLY A 29 -17.54 -8.49 -10.30
CA GLY A 29 -16.35 -9.14 -9.74
C GLY A 29 -15.25 -8.18 -9.24
N TRP A 30 -15.35 -6.87 -9.51
CA TRP A 30 -14.36 -5.88 -9.03
C TRP A 30 -14.19 -5.91 -7.50
N LEU A 31 -15.29 -6.09 -6.77
CA LEU A 31 -15.29 -6.11 -5.32
C LEU A 31 -14.58 -7.35 -4.78
N ASP A 32 -14.76 -8.51 -5.42
CA ASP A 32 -14.09 -9.75 -5.04
C ASP A 32 -12.58 -9.68 -5.30
N GLU A 33 -12.19 -9.04 -6.40
CA GLU A 33 -10.79 -8.80 -6.72
C GLU A 33 -10.15 -7.77 -5.80
N ALA A 34 -10.85 -6.69 -5.45
CA ALA A 34 -10.40 -5.72 -4.45
C ALA A 34 -10.18 -6.40 -3.09
N VAL A 35 -11.12 -7.25 -2.67
CA VAL A 35 -11.02 -8.04 -1.44
C VAL A 35 -9.85 -9.04 -1.51
N ARG A 36 -9.59 -9.68 -2.65
CA ARG A 36 -8.44 -10.58 -2.84
C ARG A 36 -7.11 -9.85 -2.72
N ILE A 37 -6.94 -8.76 -3.46
CA ILE A 37 -5.73 -7.90 -3.42
C ILE A 37 -5.48 -7.45 -1.98
N GLU A 38 -6.55 -7.16 -1.25
CA GLU A 38 -6.48 -6.71 0.14
C GLU A 38 -6.13 -7.83 1.11
N ASP A 39 -6.70 -9.03 0.98
CA ASP A 39 -6.31 -10.18 1.80
C ASP A 39 -4.84 -10.55 1.55
N GLU A 40 -4.40 -10.55 0.29
CA GLU A 40 -3.03 -10.84 -0.11
C GLU A 40 -2.02 -9.76 0.35
N ALA A 41 -2.43 -8.49 0.32
CA ALA A 41 -1.65 -7.38 0.87
C ALA A 41 -1.86 -7.18 2.39
N ASN A 42 -2.73 -7.96 3.02
CA ASN A 42 -3.29 -7.76 4.37
C ASN A 42 -3.67 -6.28 4.63
N CYS A 43 -4.28 -5.65 3.62
CA CYS A 43 -4.75 -4.27 3.58
C CYS A 43 -6.26 -4.17 3.85
N THR A 44 -6.77 -2.95 4.06
CA THR A 44 -8.21 -2.71 4.29
C THR A 44 -8.90 -2.37 2.96
N ILE A 45 -10.19 -2.72 2.85
CA ILE A 45 -11.12 -2.36 1.78
C ILE A 45 -10.99 -0.88 1.40
N GLY A 46 -10.27 -0.60 0.30
CA GLY A 46 -9.99 0.75 -0.22
C GLY A 46 -8.51 1.17 -0.24
N ALA A 47 -7.56 0.31 0.14
CA ALA A 47 -6.14 0.67 0.12
C ALA A 47 -5.61 1.02 -1.28
N GLY A 48 -6.23 0.49 -2.34
CA GLY A 48 -5.93 0.84 -3.74
C GLY A 48 -6.95 1.77 -4.40
N LEU A 49 -8.18 1.89 -3.88
CA LEU A 49 -9.31 2.49 -4.62
C LEU A 49 -9.96 3.69 -3.93
N ASP A 50 -9.76 3.85 -2.62
CA ASP A 50 -10.29 5.00 -1.88
C ASP A 50 -9.35 6.21 -2.05
N TRP A 51 -9.60 6.99 -3.11
CA TRP A 51 -8.89 8.23 -3.42
C TRP A 51 -9.70 9.50 -3.07
N GLY A 52 -10.87 9.36 -2.42
CA GLY A 52 -11.74 10.47 -2.08
C GLY A 52 -12.01 11.42 -3.26
N ASN A 53 -11.85 12.72 -3.03
CA ASN A 53 -12.08 13.75 -4.05
C ASN A 53 -11.04 13.76 -5.19
N ALA A 54 -9.92 13.03 -5.05
CA ALA A 54 -8.94 12.88 -6.12
C ALA A 54 -9.35 11.79 -7.13
N LEU A 55 -10.37 10.97 -6.84
CA LEU A 55 -10.81 9.90 -7.73
C LEU A 55 -11.29 10.41 -9.10
N PRO A 56 -12.20 11.41 -9.20
CA PRO A 56 -12.71 11.87 -10.50
C PRO A 56 -11.62 12.32 -11.50
N PRO A 57 -10.62 13.16 -11.12
CA PRO A 57 -9.56 13.54 -12.06
C PRO A 57 -8.61 12.38 -12.38
N LEU A 58 -8.38 11.43 -11.47
CA LEU A 58 -7.56 10.25 -11.75
C LEU A 58 -8.21 9.32 -12.78
N LEU A 59 -9.54 9.19 -12.77
CA LEU A 59 -10.27 8.39 -13.76
C LEU A 59 -10.15 8.93 -15.18
N LEU A 60 -9.76 10.20 -15.36
CA LEU A 60 -9.46 10.76 -16.68
C LEU A 60 -8.14 10.23 -17.27
N ASN A 61 -7.31 9.55 -16.46
CA ASN A 61 -6.08 8.88 -16.88
C ASN A 61 -5.97 7.50 -16.24
N LEU A 62 -6.72 6.53 -16.79
CA LEU A 62 -6.80 5.16 -16.25
C LEU A 62 -5.45 4.45 -16.11
N PRO A 63 -4.48 4.56 -17.06
CA PRO A 63 -3.16 3.98 -16.87
C PRO A 63 -2.43 4.55 -15.65
N LEU A 64 -2.46 5.87 -15.46
CA LEU A 64 -1.85 6.51 -14.30
C LEU A 64 -2.57 6.12 -13.00
N PHE A 65 -3.90 6.03 -13.03
CA PHE A 65 -4.68 5.55 -11.92
C PHE A 65 -4.31 4.12 -11.50
N GLY A 66 -4.17 3.21 -12.46
CA GLY A 66 -3.72 1.83 -12.20
C GLY A 66 -2.35 1.78 -11.55
N ARG A 67 -1.38 2.58 -12.04
CA ARG A 67 -0.04 2.66 -11.44
C ARG A 67 -0.04 3.25 -10.04
N LEU A 68 -0.81 4.31 -9.79
CA LEU A 68 -0.95 4.91 -8.46
C LEU A 68 -1.61 3.97 -7.45
N SER A 69 -2.65 3.24 -7.87
CA SER A 69 -3.31 2.21 -7.07
C SER A 69 -2.35 1.09 -6.69
N THR A 70 -1.64 0.53 -7.67
CA THR A 70 -0.62 -0.51 -7.46
C THR A 70 0.49 -0.01 -6.54
N LEU A 71 0.97 1.22 -6.74
CA LEU A 71 2.01 1.83 -5.92
C LEU A 71 1.55 1.99 -4.46
N ARG A 72 0.35 2.51 -4.21
CA ARG A 72 -0.18 2.70 -2.86
C ARG A 72 -0.32 1.37 -2.11
N VAL A 73 -0.86 0.35 -2.78
CA VAL A 73 -0.99 -0.98 -2.17
C VAL A 73 0.39 -1.58 -1.86
N SER A 74 1.34 -1.46 -2.79
CA SER A 74 2.71 -1.95 -2.61
C SER A 74 3.44 -1.24 -1.46
N LEU A 75 3.28 0.08 -1.34
CA LEU A 75 3.82 0.87 -0.22
C LEU A 75 3.20 0.49 1.12
N ASN A 76 1.88 0.27 1.16
CA ASN A 76 1.17 -0.18 2.36
C ASN A 76 1.60 -1.57 2.81
N ARG A 77 1.89 -2.47 1.86
CA ARG A 77 2.45 -3.79 2.12
C ARG A 77 3.87 -3.67 2.66
N GLU A 78 4.74 -2.91 2.01
CA GLU A 78 6.13 -2.76 2.44
C GLU A 78 6.25 -2.11 3.82
N ILE A 79 5.49 -1.04 4.10
CA ILE A 79 5.55 -0.38 5.42
C ILE A 79 5.05 -1.30 6.53
N ARG A 80 4.04 -2.13 6.27
CA ARG A 80 3.59 -3.16 7.21
C ARG A 80 4.72 -4.14 7.51
N LEU A 81 5.39 -4.66 6.48
CA LEU A 81 6.52 -5.59 6.66
C LEU A 81 7.64 -4.94 7.49
N ILE A 82 7.93 -3.66 7.29
CA ILE A 82 8.90 -2.91 8.11
C ILE A 82 8.44 -2.85 9.57
N ILE A 83 7.18 -2.44 9.82
CA ILE A 83 6.63 -2.31 11.17
C ILE A 83 6.59 -3.66 11.90
N GLU A 84 6.31 -4.75 11.20
CA GLU A 84 6.34 -6.10 11.77
C GLU A 84 7.73 -6.48 12.31
N THR A 85 8.81 -5.94 11.74
CA THR A 85 10.17 -6.17 12.27
C THR A 85 10.43 -5.48 13.60
N TRP A 86 9.58 -4.53 14.01
CA TRP A 86 9.74 -3.79 15.26
C TRP A 86 9.18 -4.54 16.47
N ASP A 87 8.47 -5.65 16.26
CA ASP A 87 7.91 -6.51 17.32
C ASP A 87 7.11 -5.74 18.39
N LEU A 88 6.22 -4.85 17.94
CA LEU A 88 5.46 -3.94 18.81
C LEU A 88 4.27 -4.61 19.53
N GLY A 89 4.03 -5.90 19.30
CA GLY A 89 2.85 -6.62 19.80
C GLY A 89 1.54 -5.88 19.48
N VAL A 90 0.81 -5.46 20.52
CA VAL A 90 -0.46 -4.74 20.37
C VAL A 90 -0.33 -3.38 19.69
N GLY A 91 0.86 -2.77 19.69
CA GLY A 91 1.13 -1.50 19.03
C GLY A 91 1.25 -1.60 17.50
N THR A 92 1.45 -2.81 16.95
CA THR A 92 1.67 -3.04 15.51
C THR A 92 0.51 -2.54 14.66
N LYS A 93 -0.74 -2.78 15.10
CA LYS A 93 -1.94 -2.35 14.37
C LYS A 93 -1.99 -0.83 14.28
N ALA A 94 -1.82 -0.16 15.42
CA ALA A 94 -1.87 1.30 15.50
C ALA A 94 -0.75 1.96 14.67
N ALA A 95 0.47 1.42 14.73
CA ALA A 95 1.58 1.85 13.87
C ALA A 95 1.23 1.73 12.38
N THR A 96 0.69 0.58 11.98
CA THR A 96 0.37 0.28 10.58
C THR A 96 -0.75 1.18 10.05
N GLU A 97 -1.79 1.41 10.85
CA GLU A 97 -2.90 2.31 10.49
C GLU A 97 -2.42 3.76 10.32
N THR A 98 -1.61 4.27 11.25
CA THR A 98 -1.02 5.60 11.15
C THR A 98 -0.15 5.73 9.91
N ALA A 99 0.73 4.74 9.65
CA ALA A 99 1.60 4.78 8.48
C ALA A 99 0.83 4.77 7.16
N ARG A 100 -0.21 3.95 7.04
CA ARG A 100 -1.11 3.90 5.87
C ARG A 100 -1.81 5.23 5.64
N ARG A 101 -2.26 5.88 6.71
CA ARG A 101 -2.88 7.21 6.65
C ARG A 101 -1.88 8.24 6.09
N CYS A 102 -0.68 8.33 6.65
CA CYS A 102 0.37 9.24 6.17
C CYS A 102 0.68 9.00 4.69
N ILE A 103 0.85 7.74 4.26
CA ILE A 103 1.10 7.40 2.85
C ILE A 103 -0.04 7.88 1.96
N LYS A 104 -1.30 7.61 2.34
CA LYS A 104 -2.48 8.07 1.58
C LYS A 104 -2.49 9.59 1.43
N GLU A 105 -2.27 10.32 2.51
CA GLU A 105 -2.26 11.79 2.50
C GLU A 105 -1.17 12.34 1.56
N ARG A 106 0.04 11.76 1.58
CA ARG A 106 1.15 12.16 0.72
C ARG A 106 0.92 11.85 -0.75
N LEU A 107 0.24 10.75 -1.07
CA LEU A 107 -0.09 10.41 -2.46
C LEU A 107 -1.27 11.25 -3.00
N LEU A 108 -2.21 11.65 -2.13
CA LEU A 108 -3.35 12.49 -2.53
C LEU A 108 -2.96 13.95 -2.77
N SER A 109 -2.01 14.46 -2.00
CA SER A 109 -1.58 15.86 -2.06
C SER A 109 -0.06 15.93 -1.88
N PRO A 110 0.72 15.42 -2.85
CA PRO A 110 2.17 15.37 -2.74
C PRO A 110 2.75 16.77 -2.67
N ALA A 111 3.68 16.97 -1.74
CA ALA A 111 4.45 18.20 -1.68
C ALA A 111 5.34 18.31 -2.94
N PRO A 112 5.64 19.52 -3.43
CA PRO A 112 6.40 19.72 -4.67
C PRO A 112 7.74 18.96 -4.71
N GLU A 113 8.41 18.85 -3.57
CA GLU A 113 9.68 18.13 -3.40
C GLU A 113 9.55 16.60 -3.59
N LEU A 114 8.34 16.04 -3.44
CA LEU A 114 8.07 14.60 -3.62
C LEU A 114 7.77 14.25 -5.08
N LEU A 115 7.34 15.23 -5.89
CA LEU A 115 6.94 15.01 -7.29
C LEU A 115 8.02 14.30 -8.12
N PRO A 116 9.31 14.67 -8.06
CA PRO A 116 10.33 13.99 -8.87
C PRO A 116 10.48 12.50 -8.54
N TYR A 117 10.35 12.13 -7.26
CA TYR A 117 10.47 10.74 -6.81
C TYR A 117 9.24 9.92 -7.23
N LEU A 118 8.05 10.52 -7.12
CA LEU A 118 6.80 9.91 -7.54
C LEU A 118 6.77 9.73 -9.06
N GLU A 119 7.13 10.75 -9.83
CA GLU A 119 7.22 10.67 -11.29
C GLU A 119 8.23 9.61 -11.73
N ALA A 120 9.44 9.60 -11.16
CA ALA A 120 10.46 8.61 -11.49
C ALA A 120 9.97 7.17 -11.23
N THR A 121 9.26 6.96 -10.12
CA THR A 121 8.70 5.64 -9.79
C THR A 121 7.55 5.27 -10.73
N LEU A 122 6.59 6.19 -10.94
CA LEU A 122 5.38 5.95 -11.74
C LEU A 122 5.69 5.75 -13.22
N LEU A 123 6.76 6.35 -13.74
CA LEU A 123 7.16 6.21 -15.15
C LEU A 123 8.05 5.00 -15.41
N GLN A 124 8.45 4.25 -14.36
CA GLN A 124 9.29 3.07 -14.50
C GLN A 124 8.44 1.84 -14.87
N ASP A 125 8.30 1.59 -16.18
CA ASP A 125 7.40 0.55 -16.70
C ASP A 125 7.70 -0.86 -16.14
N ASP A 126 8.96 -1.18 -15.86
CA ASP A 126 9.40 -2.48 -15.33
C ASP A 126 8.95 -2.75 -13.88
N LEU A 127 8.51 -1.72 -13.15
CA LEU A 127 7.91 -1.89 -11.82
C LEU A 127 6.45 -2.38 -11.89
N TYR A 128 5.79 -2.22 -13.04
CA TYR A 128 4.37 -2.46 -13.20
C TYR A 128 4.12 -3.58 -14.22
N GLY A 129 3.24 -4.52 -13.88
CA GLY A 129 2.99 -5.71 -14.71
C GLY A 129 2.63 -6.94 -13.89
N GLU A 130 2.89 -6.88 -12.58
CA GLU A 130 2.35 -7.77 -11.56
C GLU A 130 1.32 -7.02 -10.70
N GLU A 131 0.59 -7.76 -9.88
CA GLU A 131 -0.39 -7.23 -8.91
C GLU A 131 0.26 -6.29 -7.87
N PHE A 132 1.54 -6.51 -7.56
CA PHE A 132 2.33 -5.70 -6.64
C PHE A 132 3.72 -5.41 -7.19
N ILE A 133 4.31 -4.29 -6.77
CA ILE A 133 5.71 -3.97 -7.06
C ILE A 133 6.59 -4.90 -6.22
N SER A 134 7.26 -5.85 -6.87
CA SER A 134 8.15 -6.81 -6.21
C SER A 134 9.51 -6.21 -5.79
N ASN A 135 9.90 -5.06 -6.37
CA ASN A 135 11.16 -4.39 -6.03
C ASN A 135 11.08 -3.64 -4.69
N ARG A 136 11.41 -4.35 -3.60
CA ARG A 136 11.38 -3.81 -2.24
C ARG A 136 12.34 -2.65 -2.00
N GLU A 137 13.48 -2.59 -2.68
CA GLU A 137 14.45 -1.51 -2.48
C GLU A 137 13.94 -0.17 -3.02
N VAL A 138 13.22 -0.20 -4.15
CA VAL A 138 12.49 0.97 -4.66
C VAL A 138 11.41 1.41 -3.67
N LEU A 139 10.60 0.47 -3.17
CA LEU A 139 9.55 0.78 -2.20
C LEU A 139 10.10 1.37 -0.90
N LYS A 140 11.17 0.81 -0.33
CA LYS A 140 11.84 1.34 0.87
C LYS A 140 12.42 2.73 0.63
N SER A 141 13.06 2.94 -0.51
CA SER A 141 13.62 4.25 -0.87
C SER A 141 12.52 5.29 -1.00
N LEU A 142 11.40 4.94 -1.64
CA LEU A 142 10.27 5.85 -1.76
C LEU A 142 9.60 6.11 -0.40
N LEU A 143 9.43 5.10 0.46
CA LEU A 143 8.94 5.27 1.84
C LEU A 143 9.88 6.16 2.67
N ALA A 144 11.19 6.11 2.42
CA ALA A 144 12.17 6.96 3.10
C ALA A 144 11.89 8.45 2.84
N VAL A 145 11.52 8.78 1.60
CA VAL A 145 11.23 10.16 1.16
C VAL A 145 9.78 10.56 1.48
N LEU A 146 8.81 9.66 1.30
CA LEU A 146 7.39 9.96 1.55
C LEU A 146 7.08 10.21 3.02
N LEU A 147 7.68 9.44 3.93
CA LEU A 147 7.44 9.56 5.37
C LEU A 147 8.48 10.50 5.99
N THR A 148 8.02 11.68 6.38
CA THR A 148 8.84 12.69 7.06
C THR A 148 9.21 12.23 8.47
N ASP A 149 10.17 12.92 9.11
CA ASP A 149 10.50 12.67 10.51
C ASP A 149 9.29 12.86 11.44
N SER A 150 8.40 13.81 11.12
CA SER A 150 7.14 14.01 11.85
C SER A 150 6.21 12.80 11.71
N ASP A 151 6.08 12.25 10.50
CA ASP A 151 5.25 11.05 10.26
C ASP A 151 5.81 9.85 11.03
N ARG A 152 7.13 9.68 11.03
CA ARG A 152 7.83 8.62 11.79
C ARG A 152 7.61 8.76 13.28
N ALA A 153 7.69 9.98 13.81
CA ALA A 153 7.42 10.27 15.21
C ALA A 153 5.97 9.95 15.57
N GLU A 154 5.00 10.31 14.73
CA GLU A 154 3.59 10.01 14.96
C GLU A 154 3.30 8.50 14.98
N ILE A 155 3.91 7.72 14.07
CA ILE A 155 3.81 6.25 14.06
C ILE A 155 4.37 5.67 15.37
N ALA A 156 5.53 6.13 15.81
CA ALA A 156 6.15 5.69 17.05
C ALA A 156 5.33 6.08 18.29
N GLU A 157 4.81 7.30 18.34
CA GLU A 157 3.98 7.78 19.44
C GLU A 157 2.67 7.00 19.53
N THR A 158 1.97 6.83 18.41
CA THR A 158 0.68 6.14 18.35
C THR A 158 0.80 4.69 18.82
N SER A 159 1.85 4.00 18.38
CA SER A 159 2.12 2.63 18.82
C SER A 159 2.47 2.54 20.30
N ALA A 160 3.33 3.45 20.80
CA ALA A 160 3.66 3.51 22.22
C ALA A 160 2.43 3.82 23.09
N ASN A 161 1.54 4.71 22.63
CA ASN A 161 0.29 5.03 23.31
C ASN A 161 -0.64 3.80 23.38
N SER A 162 -0.76 3.04 22.29
CA SER A 162 -1.55 1.80 22.26
C SER A 162 -1.01 0.75 23.23
N ILE A 163 0.31 0.54 23.27
CA ILE A 163 0.96 -0.37 24.21
C ILE A 163 0.71 0.08 25.66
N ARG A 164 0.91 1.37 25.96
CA ARG A 164 0.67 1.91 27.31
C ARG A 164 -0.77 1.73 27.77
N ALA A 165 -1.75 1.97 26.89
CA ALA A 165 -3.16 1.77 27.20
C ALA A 165 -3.47 0.30 27.55
N GLN A 166 -2.88 -0.65 26.83
CA GLN A 166 -3.05 -2.08 27.11
C GLN A 166 -2.39 -2.50 28.43
N VAL A 167 -1.19 -2.02 28.73
CA VAL A 167 -0.53 -2.32 30.00
C VAL A 167 -1.36 -1.79 31.18
N MET A 168 -1.84 -0.55 31.09
CA MET A 168 -2.68 0.05 32.12
C MET A 168 -4.01 -0.69 32.31
N SER A 169 -4.64 -1.18 31.23
CA SER A 169 -5.87 -1.95 31.33
C SER A 169 -5.65 -3.28 32.07
N GLN A 170 -4.53 -3.95 31.84
CA GLN A 170 -4.15 -5.19 32.52
C GLN A 170 -3.84 -4.97 34.00
N VAL A 171 -3.10 -3.90 34.35
CA VAL A 171 -2.80 -3.55 35.75
C VAL A 171 -4.10 -3.28 36.53
N ASN A 172 -4.97 -2.44 35.99
CA ASN A 172 -6.26 -2.12 36.60
C ASN A 172 -7.18 -3.34 36.74
N PHE A 173 -7.11 -4.29 35.82
CA PHE A 173 -7.86 -5.54 35.90
C PHE A 173 -7.31 -6.47 37.00
N SER A 174 -5.99 -6.55 37.13
CA SER A 174 -5.33 -7.35 38.18
C SER A 174 -5.63 -6.81 39.58
N GLU A 175 -5.61 -5.50 39.77
CA GLU A 175 -5.91 -4.87 41.08
C GLU A 175 -7.36 -5.15 41.53
N LYS A 176 -8.32 -5.15 40.60
CA LYS A 176 -9.72 -5.49 40.87
C LYS A 176 -9.95 -6.96 41.24
N LEU A 177 -9.10 -7.88 40.78
CA LEU A 177 -9.19 -9.31 41.13
C LEU A 177 -8.54 -9.62 42.49
N SER A 178 -7.63 -8.76 42.95
CA SER A 178 -6.94 -8.89 44.25
C SER A 178 -7.64 -8.16 45.41
N ALA A 179 -8.70 -7.40 45.13
CA ALA A 179 -9.52 -6.66 46.11
C ALA A 179 -10.82 -7.40 46.42
#